data_AF-A0A7S2XDB6-F1
#
_entry.id   AF-A0A7S2XDB6-F1
#
_cell.length_a   1.000
_cell.length_b   1.000
_cell.length_c   1.000
_cell.angle_alpha   90.00
_cell.angle_beta   90.00
_cell.angle_gamma   90.00
#
_symmetry.space_group_name_H-M   'P 1'
#
loop_
_entity.id
_entity.type
_entity.pdbx_description
1 polymer ?
#
loop_
_entity_poly.entity_id
_entity_poly.type
_entity_poly.pdbx_seq_one_letter_code
_entity_poly.pdbx_strand_id
1 'polypeptide(L)'
;AEYVLNNGSGFYPIFFNNSVNDPLNAALITMTTPFEPFGDEVKDFTKTVRDAFNDPNLDQSYNYYLAGAPIWMVDATEMTFKLFPIIIAVTVAAIFVMISCLLVSAFIPLRYAFT
;
A
#
# COMPACT_ATOMS: atom_id res chain seq x y z
N ALA A 1 26.81 -15.97 -7.33
CA ALA A 1 27.55 -14.98 -8.13
C ALA A 1 28.61 -14.38 -7.22
N GLU A 2 29.80 -14.96 -7.29
CA GLU A 2 30.99 -14.56 -6.53
C GLU A 2 31.66 -13.43 -7.34
N TYR A 3 31.45 -12.18 -6.93
CA TYR A 3 32.12 -11.02 -7.53
C TYR A 3 33.01 -10.37 -6.48
N VAL A 4 34.31 -10.64 -6.64
CA VAL A 4 35.46 -9.74 -6.43
C VAL A 4 35.13 -8.43 -5.70
N LEU A 5 35.37 -8.40 -4.38
CA LEU A 5 35.59 -7.16 -3.62
C LEU A 5 37.02 -7.18 -3.06
N ASN A 6 37.99 -7.11 -3.96
CA ASN A 6 39.38 -6.88 -3.59
C ASN A 6 39.70 -5.39 -3.85
N ASN A 7 40.11 -4.68 -2.80
CA ASN A 7 40.62 -3.30 -2.76
C ASN A 7 39.68 -2.11 -2.46
N GLY A 8 38.79 -2.24 -1.46
CA GLY A 8 38.13 -1.05 -0.86
C GLY A 8 37.24 -1.27 0.38
N SER A 9 37.31 -2.45 1.01
CA SER A 9 36.20 -3.04 1.78
C SER A 9 36.24 -2.87 3.30
N GLY A 10 36.87 -1.81 3.82
CA GLY A 10 36.79 -1.51 5.26
C GLY A 10 35.38 -1.11 5.73
N PHE A 11 34.61 -0.49 4.83
CA PHE A 11 33.28 0.06 5.15
C PHE A 11 32.11 -0.85 4.79
N TYR A 12 32.30 -1.80 3.86
CA TYR A 12 31.25 -2.75 3.47
C TYR A 12 30.64 -3.52 4.65
N PRO A 13 31.43 -4.14 5.56
CA PRO A 13 30.85 -4.85 6.70
C PRO A 13 30.13 -3.91 7.67
N ILE A 14 30.54 -2.63 7.75
CA ILE A 14 29.89 -1.63 8.62
C ILE A 14 28.51 -1.28 8.05
N PHE A 15 28.41 -0.99 6.75
CA PHE A 15 27.12 -0.71 6.10
C PHE A 15 26.22 -1.93 6.09
N PHE A 16 26.77 -3.11 5.80
CA PHE A 16 26.01 -4.36 5.82
C PHE A 16 25.46 -4.65 7.22
N ASN A 17 26.29 -4.60 8.27
CA ASN A 17 25.86 -4.82 9.65
C ASN A 17 24.83 -3.78 10.14
N ASN A 18 24.86 -2.56 9.62
CA ASN A 18 23.84 -1.55 9.94
C ASN A 18 22.52 -1.75 9.16
N SER A 19 22.57 -2.49 8.05
CA SER A 19 21.41 -2.78 7.20
C SER A 19 20.74 -4.10 7.56
N VAL A 20 21.42 -5.04 8.20
CA VAL A 20 20.85 -6.32 8.62
C VAL A 20 20.53 -6.31 10.11
N ASN A 21 19.55 -7.10 10.53
CA ASN A 21 19.29 -7.28 11.95
C ASN A 21 20.26 -8.29 12.59
N ASP A 22 20.36 -8.29 13.92
CA ASP A 22 21.21 -9.22 14.68
C ASP A 22 21.05 -10.71 14.31
N PRO A 23 19.82 -11.25 14.09
CA PRO A 23 19.65 -12.63 13.65
C PRO A 23 19.92 -12.85 12.15
N LEU A 24 20.32 -11.83 11.40
CA LEU A 24 20.65 -11.87 9.96
C LEU A 24 19.51 -12.41 9.07
N ASN A 25 18.26 -12.22 9.48
CA ASN A 25 17.09 -12.70 8.75
C ASN A 25 16.30 -11.59 8.03
N ALA A 26 16.64 -10.32 8.27
CA ALA A 26 16.06 -9.18 7.60
C ALA A 26 17.17 -8.20 7.18
N ALA A 27 17.00 -7.60 6.00
CA ALA A 27 17.88 -6.57 5.47
C ALA A 27 17.07 -5.35 5.02
N LEU A 28 17.55 -4.16 5.38
CA LEU A 28 16.99 -2.88 4.99
C LEU A 28 17.86 -2.27 3.89
N ILE A 29 17.25 -2.06 2.74
CA ILE A 29 17.86 -1.39 1.59
C ILE A 29 17.19 -0.03 1.44
N THR A 30 17.96 1.03 1.62
CA THR A 30 17.49 2.41 1.38
C THR A 30 17.81 2.81 -0.04
N MET A 31 16.79 3.24 -0.79
CA MET A 31 16.92 3.75 -2.14
C MET A 31 16.58 5.24 -2.16
N THR A 32 17.46 6.05 -2.71
CA THR A 32 17.18 7.46 -3.00
C THR A 32 16.67 7.57 -4.43
N THR A 33 15.49 8.12 -4.60
CA THR A 33 14.86 8.29 -5.91
C THR A 33 15.04 9.72 -6.42
N PRO A 34 15.13 9.93 -7.75
CA PRO A 34 15.33 11.26 -8.32
C PRO A 34 14.03 12.05 -8.52
N PHE A 35 12.89 11.50 -8.11
CA PHE A 35 11.56 12.11 -8.28
C PHE A 35 11.06 12.77 -6.99
N GLU A 36 10.09 13.66 -7.15
CA GLU A 36 9.48 14.40 -6.04
C GLU A 36 8.58 13.45 -5.21
N PRO A 37 8.71 13.44 -3.86
CA PRO A 37 8.08 12.43 -3.01
C PRO A 37 6.55 12.53 -2.89
N PHE A 38 5.92 13.56 -3.43
CA PHE A 38 4.47 13.77 -3.42
C PHE A 38 3.85 13.79 -4.82
N GLY A 39 4.64 13.54 -5.87
CA GLY A 39 4.21 13.50 -7.26
C GLY A 39 3.57 12.18 -7.66
N ASP A 40 2.91 12.18 -8.83
CA ASP A 40 2.28 10.99 -9.41
C ASP A 40 3.29 9.87 -9.71
N GLU A 41 4.56 10.23 -9.93
CA GLU A 41 5.68 9.32 -10.19
C GLU A 41 5.90 8.32 -9.04
N VAL A 42 5.63 8.73 -7.80
CA VAL A 42 5.72 7.88 -6.61
C VAL A 42 4.70 6.75 -6.67
N LYS A 43 3.50 7.03 -7.17
CA LYS A 43 2.44 6.03 -7.30
C LYS A 43 2.82 4.97 -8.32
N ASP A 44 3.30 5.39 -9.48
CA ASP A 44 3.74 4.48 -10.55
C ASP A 44 4.95 3.65 -10.12
N PHE A 45 5.91 4.27 -9.42
CA PHE A 45 7.03 3.57 -8.82
C PHE A 45 6.57 2.53 -7.79
N THR A 46 5.73 2.94 -6.84
CA THR A 46 5.21 2.06 -5.78
C THR A 46 4.47 0.86 -6.38
N LYS A 47 3.64 1.11 -7.41
CA LYS A 47 2.93 0.06 -8.12
C LYS A 47 3.89 -0.89 -8.84
N THR A 48 4.84 -0.36 -9.59
CA THR A 48 5.82 -1.18 -10.34
C THR A 48 6.65 -2.06 -9.41
N VAL A 49 7.11 -1.53 -8.28
CA VAL A 49 7.88 -2.30 -7.28
C VAL A 49 7.01 -3.38 -6.65
N ARG A 50 5.74 -3.09 -6.34
CA ARG A 50 4.80 -4.10 -5.82
C ARG A 50 4.47 -5.18 -6.83
N ASP A 51 4.28 -4.81 -8.09
CA ASP A 51 4.04 -5.78 -9.17
C ASP A 51 5.25 -6.71 -9.33
N ALA A 52 6.47 -6.17 -9.21
CA ALA A 52 7.69 -6.97 -9.20
C ALA A 52 7.79 -7.90 -7.97
N PHE A 53 7.40 -7.43 -6.78
CA PHE A 53 7.37 -8.27 -5.57
C PHE A 53 6.33 -9.40 -5.63
N ASN A 54 5.27 -9.22 -6.42
CA ASN A 54 4.23 -10.22 -6.64
C ASN A 54 4.49 -11.08 -7.90
N ASP A 55 5.64 -10.92 -8.57
CA ASP A 55 5.98 -11.75 -9.74
C ASP A 55 6.14 -13.22 -9.31
N PRO A 56 5.39 -14.16 -9.92
CA PRO A 56 5.51 -15.59 -9.60
C PRO A 56 6.90 -16.16 -9.90
N ASN A 57 7.72 -15.49 -10.71
CA ASN A 57 9.09 -15.90 -11.02
C ASN A 57 10.11 -15.40 -9.97
N LEU A 58 9.71 -14.49 -9.08
CA LEU A 58 10.56 -14.03 -7.98
C LEU A 58 10.68 -15.13 -6.92
N ASP A 59 11.87 -15.27 -6.34
CA ASP A 59 12.10 -16.23 -5.26
C ASP A 59 11.20 -15.91 -4.05
N GLN A 60 10.22 -16.79 -3.84
CA GLN A 60 9.22 -16.71 -2.78
C GLN A 60 9.76 -17.17 -1.41
N SER A 61 11.04 -17.55 -1.32
CA SER A 61 11.70 -17.88 -0.06
C SER A 61 11.83 -16.67 0.87
N TYR A 62 11.67 -15.45 0.33
CA TYR A 62 11.78 -14.19 1.06
C TYR A 62 10.48 -13.38 0.97
N ASN A 63 10.17 -12.66 2.05
CA ASN A 63 9.08 -11.68 2.06
C ASN A 63 9.66 -10.28 1.79
N TYR A 64 9.12 -9.60 0.80
CA TYR A 64 9.54 -8.26 0.42
C TYR A 64 8.53 -7.22 0.90
N TYR A 65 9.03 -6.18 1.56
CA TYR A 65 8.21 -5.09 2.08
C TYR A 65 8.75 -3.76 1.58
N LEU A 66 7.83 -2.88 1.18
CA LEU A 66 8.14 -1.52 0.75
C LEU A 66 7.64 -0.54 1.82
N ALA A 67 8.53 0.26 2.38
CA ALA A 67 8.22 1.19 3.47
C ALA A 67 8.81 2.58 3.20
N GLY A 68 8.10 3.62 3.64
CA GLY A 68 8.51 5.01 3.51
C GLY A 68 7.31 5.95 3.55
N ALA A 69 7.53 7.21 3.94
CA ALA A 69 6.45 8.20 4.01
C ALA A 69 5.70 8.40 2.68
N PRO A 70 6.36 8.44 1.50
CA PRO A 70 5.67 8.53 0.21
C PRO A 70 4.74 7.33 -0.05
N ILE A 71 5.20 6.13 0.30
CA ILE A 71 4.45 4.88 0.12
C ILE A 71 3.21 4.85 1.04
N TRP A 72 3.37 5.29 2.29
CA TRP A 72 2.24 5.40 3.22
C TRP A 72 1.16 6.36 2.74
N MET A 73 1.54 7.45 2.08
CA MET A 73 0.58 8.38 1.50
C MET A 73 -0.21 7.74 0.34
N VAL A 74 0.48 7.00 -0.53
CA VAL A 74 -0.17 6.22 -1.60
C VAL A 74 -1.14 5.21 -1.00
N ASP A 75 -0.73 4.46 0.02
CA ASP A 75 -1.56 3.46 0.70
C ASP A 75 -2.79 4.07 1.37
N ALA A 76 -2.61 5.18 2.10
CA ALA A 76 -3.72 5.88 2.74
C ALA A 76 -4.73 6.39 1.69
N THR A 77 -4.24 6.86 0.55
CA THR A 77 -5.08 7.34 -0.56
C THR A 77 -5.86 6.18 -1.18
N GLU A 78 -5.20 5.07 -1.52
CA GLU A 78 -5.85 3.88 -2.08
C GLU A 78 -6.88 3.28 -1.11
N MET A 79 -6.54 3.20 0.18
CA MET A 79 -7.46 2.73 1.22
C MET A 79 -8.68 3.64 1.35
N THR A 80 -8.49 4.96 1.28
CA THR A 80 -9.58 5.94 1.30
C THR A 80 -10.52 5.73 0.12
N PHE A 81 -9.98 5.61 -1.10
CA PHE A 81 -10.80 5.35 -2.29
C PHE A 81 -11.50 3.99 -2.27
N LYS A 82 -10.88 2.96 -1.66
CA LYS A 82 -11.50 1.65 -1.49
C LYS A 82 -12.67 1.67 -0.49
N LEU A 83 -12.54 2.44 0.59
CA LEU A 83 -13.56 2.56 1.63
C LEU A 83 -14.70 3.52 1.25
N PHE A 84 -14.41 4.53 0.43
CA PHE A 84 -15.38 5.54 0.00
C PHE A 84 -16.73 4.97 -0.51
N PRO A 85 -16.78 4.02 -1.46
CA PRO A 85 -18.06 3.46 -1.92
C PRO A 85 -18.80 2.67 -0.83
N ILE A 86 -18.06 2.01 0.07
CA ILE A 86 -18.64 1.25 1.18
C ILE A 86 -19.32 2.22 2.15
N ILE A 87 -18.66 3.32 2.50
CA ILE A 87 -19.20 4.35 3.39
C ILE A 87 -20.47 4.97 2.80
N ILE A 88 -20.47 5.26 1.50
CA ILE A 88 -21.67 5.77 0.81
C ILE A 88 -22.81 4.76 0.89
N ALA A 89 -22.55 3.49 0.55
CA ALA A 89 -23.58 2.45 0.58
C ALA A 89 -24.18 2.28 1.98
N VAL A 90 -23.34 2.28 3.03
CA VAL A 90 -23.78 2.18 4.43
C VAL A 90 -24.62 3.39 4.82
N THR A 91 -24.21 4.60 4.40
CA THR A 91 -24.93 5.84 4.71
C THR A 91 -26.30 5.87 4.02
N VAL A 92 -26.37 5.50 2.74
CA VAL A 92 -27.64 5.39 1.99
C VAL A 92 -28.56 4.37 2.62
N ALA A 93 -28.04 3.19 3.00
CA ALA A 93 -28.82 2.16 3.68
C ALA A 93 -29.37 2.66 5.03
N ALA A 94 -28.56 3.36 5.82
CA ALA A 94 -29.00 3.94 7.10
C ALA A 94 -30.12 4.97 6.91
N ILE A 95 -30.01 5.84 5.91
CA ILE A 95 -31.05 6.82 5.57
C ILE A 95 -32.34 6.09 5.15
N PHE A 96 -32.23 5.06 4.32
CA PHE A 96 -33.38 4.28 3.86
C PHE A 96 -34.12 3.61 5.02
N VAL A 97 -33.38 3.02 5.97
CA VAL A 97 -33.95 2.43 7.19
C VAL A 97 -34.65 3.50 8.04
N MET A 98 -34.00 4.65 8.23
CA MET A 98 -34.57 5.76 9.00
C MET A 98 -35.90 6.25 8.41
N ILE A 99 -35.96 6.47 7.10
CA ILE A 99 -37.18 6.90 6.40
C ILE A 99 -38.27 5.82 6.48
N SER A 100 -37.90 4.55 6.31
CA SER A 100 -38.84 3.43 6.38
C SER A 100 -39.51 3.32 7.77
N CYS A 101 -38.74 3.54 8.84
CA CYS A 101 -39.28 3.59 10.20
C CYS A 101 -40.22 4.77 10.41
N LEU A 102 -39.88 5.95 9.89
CA LEU A 102 -40.69 7.17 10.01
C LEU A 102 -42.05 7.06 9.31
N LEU A 103 -42.08 6.41 8.15
CA LEU A 103 -43.29 6.29 7.33
C LEU A 103 -44.13 5.05 7.66
N VAL A 104 -43.67 4.19 8.59
CA VAL A 104 -44.30 2.89 8.92
C VAL A 104 -44.55 2.03 7.67
N SER A 105 -43.77 2.27 6.61
CA SER A 105 -43.95 1.63 5.31
C SER A 105 -42.64 1.66 4.54
N ALA A 106 -42.09 0.48 4.28
CA ALA A 106 -40.87 0.31 3.50
C ALA A 106 -41.07 0.59 1.99
N PHE A 107 -42.32 0.63 1.51
CA PHE A 107 -42.63 0.77 0.08
C PHE A 107 -42.48 2.19 -0.45
N ILE A 108 -42.61 3.21 0.40
CA ILE A 108 -42.52 4.63 -0.02
C ILE A 108 -41.09 5.02 -0.42
N PRO A 109 -40.04 4.77 0.39
CA PRO A 109 -38.68 5.12 -0.01
C PRO A 109 -38.18 4.27 -1.17
N LEU A 110 -38.62 3.01 -1.31
CA LEU A 110 -38.26 2.16 -2.45
C LEU A 110 -38.79 2.75 -3.77
N ARG A 111 -40.04 3.23 -3.78
CA ARG A 111 -40.62 3.90 -4.96
C ARG A 111 -39.88 5.19 -5.33
N TYR A 112 -39.46 5.97 -4.34
CA TYR A 112 -38.69 7.20 -4.56
C TYR A 112 -37.28 6.95 -5.10
N ALA A 113 -36.67 5.80 -4.79
CA ALA A 113 -35.35 5.45 -5.30
C ALA A 113 -35.35 4.98 -6.77
N PHE A 114 -36.48 4.50 -7.28
CA PHE A 114 -36.63 3.94 -8.64
C PHE A 114 -37.44 4.81 -9.61
N THR A 115 -37.96 5.96 -9.18
CA THR A 115 -38.64 6.95 -10.05
C THR A 115 -37.67 8.06 -10.40
#